data_AF-A0A847ZSA6-F1
#
_entry.id   AF-A0A847ZSA6-F1
#
_cell.length_a   1.000
_cell.length_b   1.000
_cell.length_c   1.000
_cell.angle_alpha   90.00
_cell.angle_beta   90.00
_cell.angle_gamma   90.00
#
_symmetry.space_group_name_H-M   'P 1'
#
loop_
_entity.id
_entity.type
_entity.pdbx_description
1 polymer ?
#
loop_
_entity_poly.entity_id
_entity_poly.type
_entity_poly.pdbx_seq_one_letter_code
_entity_poly.pdbx_strand_id
1 'polypeptide(L)'
;MPSGAFLRYWRGRLLTARANVLRWSESLAFHLHDERHGFLLMPQRITFVEPVDGGIWVGQADHVAFIQGASPDGFDIRRVSVKPPIPGSSLRLSAEAAGELGQGGAPAVAWLAENGYVIGTSSGAAVEMHGKVLRGVSGLWGSSILRGIRMLTAVST
;
A
#
# COMPACT_ATOMS: atom_id res chain seq x y z
N MET A 1 -17.80 9.86 2.99
CA MET A 1 -16.46 9.72 2.35
C MET A 1 -16.59 9.91 0.85
N PRO A 2 -15.69 10.69 0.21
CA PRO A 2 -15.72 10.88 -1.22
C PRO A 2 -15.26 9.59 -1.94
N SER A 3 -15.67 9.43 -3.20
CA SER A 3 -15.19 8.34 -4.05
C SER A 3 -13.70 8.51 -4.38
N GLY A 4 -12.97 7.41 -4.44
CA GLY A 4 -11.58 7.37 -4.87
C GLY A 4 -11.22 6.03 -5.49
N ALA A 5 -10.02 5.92 -6.05
CA ALA A 5 -9.54 4.72 -6.73
C ALA A 5 -9.29 3.56 -5.75
N PHE A 6 -8.98 3.88 -4.50
CA PHE A 6 -8.71 2.91 -3.44
C PHE A 6 -9.68 3.14 -2.28
N LEU A 7 -10.21 2.05 -1.73
CA LEU A 7 -11.01 2.05 -0.50
C LEU A 7 -10.45 0.99 0.43
N ARG A 8 -10.04 1.39 1.64
CA ARG A 8 -9.46 0.48 2.64
C ARG A 8 -9.97 0.81 4.04
N TYR A 9 -10.00 -0.21 4.89
CA TYR A 9 -10.27 -0.05 6.31
C TYR A 9 -8.94 -0.02 7.09
N TRP A 10 -8.82 0.94 8.01
CA TRP A 10 -7.68 1.06 8.90
C TRP A 10 -8.11 1.65 10.24
N ARG A 11 -7.95 0.86 11.32
CA ARG A 11 -8.13 1.31 12.71
C ARG A 11 -9.40 2.16 12.95
N GLY A 12 -10.56 1.63 12.54
CA GLY A 12 -11.84 2.31 12.72
C GLY A 12 -12.09 3.44 11.72
N ARG A 13 -11.27 3.61 10.67
CA ARG A 13 -11.44 4.63 9.64
C ARG A 13 -11.51 3.99 8.26
N LEU A 14 -12.27 4.61 7.36
CA LEU A 14 -12.15 4.35 5.94
C LEU A 14 -11.08 5.25 5.35
N LEU A 15 -10.21 4.69 4.53
CA LEU A 15 -9.22 5.40 3.72
C LEU A 15 -9.68 5.42 2.27
N THR A 16 -9.53 6.57 1.63
CA THR A 16 -9.68 6.69 0.18
C THR A 16 -8.55 7.53 -0.41
N ALA A 17 -8.23 7.28 -1.68
CA ALA A 17 -7.23 8.06 -2.39
C ALA A 17 -7.69 8.43 -3.80
N ARG A 18 -7.41 9.68 -4.17
CA ARG A 18 -7.65 10.24 -5.51
C ARG A 18 -6.49 11.16 -5.87
N ALA A 19 -5.97 11.02 -7.08
CA ALA A 19 -4.75 11.72 -7.51
C ALA A 19 -3.61 11.50 -6.50
N ASN A 20 -3.09 12.56 -5.88
CA ASN A 20 -2.04 12.50 -4.86
C ASN A 20 -2.57 12.71 -3.42
N VAL A 21 -3.89 12.68 -3.21
CA VAL A 21 -4.52 12.94 -1.91
C VAL A 21 -4.94 11.62 -1.27
N LEU A 22 -4.42 11.32 -0.09
CA LEU A 22 -4.93 10.27 0.80
C LEU A 22 -5.89 10.93 1.81
N ARG A 23 -7.09 10.41 1.97
CA ARG A 23 -8.12 10.95 2.86
C ARG A 23 -8.68 9.85 3.75
N TRP A 24 -9.10 10.21 4.96
CA TRP A 24 -9.74 9.30 5.90
C TRP A 24 -11.04 9.84 6.48
N SER A 25 -11.91 8.92 6.93
CA SER A 25 -13.12 9.26 7.68
C SER A 25 -12.81 9.60 9.13
N GLU A 26 -13.79 10.14 9.83
CA GLU A 26 -13.79 10.13 11.29
C GLU A 26 -13.78 8.70 11.86
N SER A 27 -13.25 8.55 13.07
CA SER A 27 -13.13 7.25 13.74
C SER A 27 -14.52 6.70 14.06
N LEU A 28 -14.81 5.48 13.60
CA LEU A 28 -16.09 4.77 13.73
C LEU A 28 -17.29 5.49 13.09
N ALA A 29 -17.08 6.63 12.43
CA ALA A 29 -18.10 7.41 11.74
C ALA A 29 -17.77 7.48 10.25
N PHE A 30 -17.90 6.35 9.55
CA PHE A 30 -17.43 6.16 8.16
C PHE A 30 -18.05 7.10 7.12
N HIS A 31 -19.23 7.65 7.40
CA HIS A 31 -19.89 8.62 6.52
C HIS A 31 -19.35 10.05 6.72
N LEU A 32 -18.89 10.35 7.94
CA LEU A 32 -18.42 11.67 8.34
C LEU A 32 -16.97 11.89 7.88
N HIS A 33 -16.77 13.00 7.19
CA HIS A 33 -15.47 13.49 6.77
C HIS A 33 -15.56 15.00 6.62
N ASP A 34 -14.51 15.71 7.02
CA ASP A 34 -14.38 17.15 6.83
C ASP A 34 -13.57 17.41 5.55
N GLU A 35 -14.10 18.15 4.58
CA GLU A 35 -13.36 18.45 3.35
C GLU A 35 -12.10 19.28 3.58
N ARG A 36 -12.02 20.04 4.68
CA ARG A 36 -10.87 20.89 5.02
C ARG A 36 -9.80 20.19 5.84
N HIS A 37 -10.12 19.04 6.44
CA HIS A 37 -9.22 18.27 7.29
C HIS A 37 -9.22 16.79 6.89
N GLY A 38 -8.48 15.95 7.62
CA GLY A 38 -8.53 14.51 7.44
C GLY A 38 -7.95 14.02 6.11
N PHE A 39 -6.95 14.72 5.58
CA PHE A 39 -6.23 14.32 4.38
C PHE A 39 -4.73 14.56 4.51
N LEU A 40 -3.97 13.86 3.67
CA LEU A 40 -2.55 14.01 3.49
C LEU A 40 -2.25 14.18 1.99
N LEU A 41 -1.46 15.19 1.66
CA LEU A 41 -0.97 15.42 0.30
C LEU A 41 0.35 14.68 0.11
N MET A 42 0.33 13.72 -0.81
CA MET A 42 1.53 13.01 -1.23
C MET A 42 2.22 13.79 -2.36
N PRO A 43 3.56 13.70 -2.51
CA PRO A 43 4.28 14.48 -3.53
C PRO A 43 3.99 14.06 -4.97
N GLN A 44 3.41 12.88 -5.18
CA GLN A 44 3.18 12.24 -6.48
C GLN A 44 1.85 11.47 -6.45
N ARG A 45 1.28 11.18 -7.63
CA ARG A 45 0.04 10.41 -7.78
C ARG A 45 0.13 9.08 -7.02
N ILE A 46 -0.88 8.79 -6.20
CA ILE A 46 -1.03 7.54 -5.46
C ILE A 46 -1.41 6.42 -6.43
N THR A 47 -0.69 5.31 -6.36
CA THR A 47 -0.83 4.13 -7.24
C THR A 47 -1.33 2.89 -6.52
N PHE A 48 -1.24 2.87 -5.18
CA PHE A 48 -1.98 1.97 -4.31
C PHE A 48 -2.01 2.48 -2.87
N VAL A 49 -2.93 1.94 -2.06
CA VAL A 49 -3.01 2.18 -0.61
C VAL A 49 -3.27 0.85 0.10
N GLU A 50 -2.37 0.45 1.01
CA GLU A 50 -2.54 -0.78 1.79
C GLU A 50 -2.18 -0.55 3.26
N PRO A 51 -3.18 -0.47 4.15
CA PRO A 51 -2.94 -0.35 5.58
C PRO A 51 -2.38 -1.64 6.18
N VAL A 52 -1.56 -1.50 7.22
CA VAL A 52 -1.04 -2.54 8.09
C VAL A 52 -1.12 -2.07 9.54
N ASP A 53 -0.66 -2.90 10.48
CA ASP A 53 -0.78 -2.57 11.91
C ASP A 53 0.05 -1.33 12.28
N GLY A 54 1.29 -1.23 11.81
CA GLY A 54 2.19 -0.11 12.13
C GLY A 54 2.00 1.16 11.30
N GLY A 55 1.11 1.15 10.29
CA GLY A 55 0.97 2.29 9.38
C GLY A 55 0.27 1.96 8.07
N ILE A 56 0.55 2.74 7.04
CA ILE A 56 -0.06 2.62 5.71
C ILE A 56 1.03 2.62 4.65
N TRP A 57 1.06 1.57 3.83
CA TRP A 57 1.87 1.52 2.62
C TRP A 57 1.17 2.30 1.50
N VAL A 58 1.89 3.24 0.89
CA VAL A 58 1.39 4.08 -0.19
C VAL A 58 2.34 3.98 -1.37
N GLY A 59 1.85 3.38 -2.45
CA GLY A 59 2.52 3.44 -3.74
C GLY A 59 2.34 4.80 -4.37
N GLN A 60 3.39 5.32 -4.99
CA GLN A 60 3.39 6.54 -5.80
C GLN A 60 3.96 6.26 -7.19
N ALA A 61 3.82 7.23 -8.11
CA ALA A 61 4.26 7.06 -9.49
C ALA A 61 5.76 6.73 -9.65
N ASP A 62 6.61 7.21 -8.74
CA ASP A 62 8.08 7.10 -8.79
C ASP A 62 8.69 6.38 -7.57
N HIS A 63 7.88 6.00 -6.57
CA HIS A 63 8.36 5.34 -5.35
C HIS A 63 7.27 4.71 -4.50
N VAL A 64 7.69 4.14 -3.36
CA VAL A 64 6.80 3.73 -2.29
C VAL A 64 7.14 4.52 -1.03
N ALA A 65 6.11 4.95 -0.31
CA ALA A 65 6.22 5.54 1.01
C ALA A 65 5.53 4.65 2.05
N PHE A 66 6.04 4.68 3.28
CA PHE A 66 5.37 4.13 4.44
C PHE A 66 4.99 5.28 5.37
N ILE A 67 3.70 5.43 5.63
CA ILE A 67 3.16 6.37 6.60
C ILE A 67 3.06 5.61 7.92
N GLN A 68 4.06 5.77 8.77
CA GLN A 68 4.11 5.16 10.08
C GLN A 68 3.21 5.92 11.05
N GLY A 69 2.47 5.20 11.89
CA GLY A 69 1.67 5.81 12.93
C GLY A 69 0.46 4.98 13.33
N ALA A 70 -0.06 5.29 14.51
CA ALA A 70 -1.23 4.64 15.10
C ALA A 70 -2.54 5.40 14.87
N SER A 71 -2.42 6.69 14.56
CA SER A 71 -3.48 7.66 14.29
C SER A 71 -2.95 8.74 13.34
N PRO A 72 -3.83 9.50 12.65
CA PRO A 72 -3.40 10.53 11.71
C PRO A 72 -2.52 11.64 12.30
N ASP A 73 -2.74 12.01 13.57
CA ASP A 73 -2.01 13.10 14.22
C ASP A 73 -0.53 12.76 14.47
N GLY A 74 -0.20 11.46 14.47
CA GLY A 74 1.16 10.95 14.68
C GLY A 74 1.78 10.36 13.42
N PHE A 75 1.32 10.76 12.23
CA PHE A 75 1.87 10.26 10.98
C PHE A 75 3.30 10.75 10.75
N ASP A 76 4.21 9.79 10.60
CA ASP A 76 5.57 9.99 10.13
C ASP A 76 5.73 9.33 8.76
N ILE A 77 6.13 10.10 7.75
CA ILE A 77 6.17 9.65 6.36
C ILE A 77 7.61 9.40 5.98
N ARG A 78 7.91 8.15 5.60
CA ARG A 78 9.23 7.79 5.10
C ARG A 78 9.16 7.20 3.70
N ARG A 79 10.03 7.69 2.83
CA ARG A 79 10.30 7.05 1.54
C ARG A 79 11.02 5.74 1.76
N VAL A 80 10.61 4.70 1.04
CA VAL A 80 11.21 3.37 1.11
C VAL A 80 12.06 3.13 -0.13
N SER A 81 13.28 2.65 0.09
CA SER A 81 14.29 2.45 -0.96
C SER A 81 14.05 1.14 -1.73
N VAL A 82 12.99 1.12 -2.54
CA VAL A 82 12.61 0.02 -3.43
C VAL A 82 12.22 0.58 -4.80
N LYS A 83 12.14 -0.29 -5.81
CA LYS A 83 11.64 0.12 -7.13
C LYS A 83 10.19 0.62 -7.09
N PRO A 84 9.81 1.56 -7.98
CA PRO A 84 8.45 2.05 -8.07
C PRO A 84 7.46 0.90 -8.35
N PRO A 85 6.25 0.97 -7.80
CA PRO A 85 5.25 -0.08 -7.98
C PRO A 85 4.53 0.05 -9.32
N ILE A 86 4.14 -1.08 -9.89
CA ILE A 86 3.11 -1.13 -10.94
C ILE A 86 1.77 -0.72 -10.29
N PRO A 87 1.08 0.32 -10.80
CA PRO A 87 -0.16 0.79 -10.19
C PRO A 87 -1.23 -0.28 -10.08
N GLY A 88 -1.97 -0.31 -8.97
CA GLY A 88 -3.05 -1.29 -8.74
C GLY A 88 -2.60 -2.73 -8.42
N SER A 89 -1.30 -3.03 -8.51
CA SER A 89 -0.78 -4.39 -8.28
C SER A 89 -0.64 -4.80 -6.81
N SER A 90 -1.04 -3.95 -5.86
CA SER A 90 -0.89 -4.27 -4.45
C SER A 90 -1.92 -5.29 -3.98
N LEU A 91 -1.53 -6.12 -3.01
CA LEU A 91 -2.45 -6.94 -2.23
C LEU A 91 -2.02 -7.06 -0.78
N ARG A 92 -2.98 -7.25 0.12
CA ARG A 92 -2.69 -7.60 1.51
C ARG A 92 -2.49 -9.11 1.64
N LEU A 93 -1.39 -9.52 2.27
CA LEU A 93 -1.08 -10.89 2.61
C LEU A 93 -1.49 -11.19 4.05
N SER A 94 -2.07 -12.37 4.28
CA SER A 94 -2.13 -12.94 5.64
C SER A 94 -0.72 -13.23 6.15
N ALA A 95 -0.56 -13.37 7.46
CA ALA A 95 0.73 -13.74 8.03
C ALA A 95 1.23 -15.10 7.49
N GLU A 96 0.33 -16.06 7.28
CA GLU A 96 0.65 -17.35 6.66
C GLU A 96 1.22 -17.18 5.24
N ALA A 97 0.55 -16.39 4.40
CA ALA A 97 1.01 -16.14 3.03
C ALA A 97 2.30 -15.30 2.97
N ALA A 98 2.54 -14.48 3.98
CA ALA A 98 3.76 -13.69 4.12
C ALA A 98 4.96 -14.48 4.68
N GLY A 99 4.73 -15.66 5.26
CA GLY A 99 5.77 -16.47 5.89
C GLY A 99 6.53 -15.70 6.97
N GLU A 100 7.85 -15.74 6.95
CA GLU A 100 8.73 -15.05 7.91
C GLU A 100 8.55 -13.52 7.92
N LEU A 101 8.01 -12.94 6.84
CA LEU A 101 7.74 -11.50 6.74
C LEU A 101 6.42 -11.10 7.43
N GLY A 102 5.58 -12.08 7.80
CA GLY A 102 4.39 -11.91 8.64
C GLY A 102 4.74 -11.78 10.12
N GLN A 103 5.58 -10.79 10.45
CA GLN A 103 6.19 -10.61 11.78
C GLN A 103 5.17 -10.70 12.93
N GLY A 104 5.30 -11.72 13.78
CA GLY A 104 4.44 -11.90 14.96
C GLY A 104 2.97 -12.18 14.63
N GLY A 105 2.68 -12.72 13.43
CA GLY A 105 1.30 -12.94 12.97
C GLY A 105 0.65 -11.72 12.34
N ALA A 106 1.38 -10.62 12.18
CA ALA A 106 0.87 -9.41 11.54
C ALA A 106 0.77 -9.59 10.01
N PRO A 107 -0.22 -8.96 9.35
CA PRO A 107 -0.33 -8.99 7.90
C PRO A 107 0.86 -8.28 7.24
N ALA A 108 1.12 -8.63 5.97
CA ALA A 108 2.07 -7.94 5.12
C ALA A 108 1.36 -7.40 3.88
N VAL A 109 2.08 -6.65 3.07
CA VAL A 109 1.60 -6.16 1.78
C VAL A 109 2.57 -6.60 0.71
N ALA A 110 2.05 -7.08 -0.41
CA ALA A 110 2.86 -7.32 -1.60
C ALA A 110 2.44 -6.37 -2.72
N TRP A 111 3.39 -6.01 -3.58
CA TRP A 111 3.13 -5.32 -4.83
C TRP A 111 4.16 -5.74 -5.88
N LEU A 112 3.83 -5.54 -7.15
CA LEU A 112 4.75 -5.78 -8.26
C LEU A 112 5.54 -4.50 -8.55
N ALA A 113 6.84 -4.64 -8.77
CA ALA A 113 7.73 -3.59 -9.23
C ALA A 113 8.54 -4.08 -10.44
N GLU A 114 9.36 -3.19 -11.02
CA GLU A 114 10.18 -3.48 -12.20
C GLU A 114 11.08 -4.71 -12.05
N ASN A 115 11.56 -4.96 -10.82
CA ASN A 115 12.45 -6.05 -10.45
C ASN A 115 11.74 -7.21 -9.73
N GLY A 116 10.43 -7.35 -9.94
CA GLY A 116 9.60 -8.42 -9.37
C GLY A 116 8.80 -7.98 -8.16
N TYR A 117 8.38 -8.95 -7.35
CA TYR A 117 7.54 -8.68 -6.19
C TYR A 117 8.33 -8.10 -5.03
N VAL A 118 7.71 -7.14 -4.36
CA VAL A 118 8.22 -6.54 -3.14
C VAL A 118 7.22 -6.82 -2.03
N ILE A 119 7.70 -7.17 -0.85
CA ILE A 119 6.88 -7.39 0.34
C ILE A 119 7.22 -6.33 1.38
N GLY A 120 6.22 -5.55 1.78
CA GLY A 120 6.25 -4.60 2.88
C GLY A 120 5.67 -5.21 4.16
N THR A 121 6.40 -5.13 5.26
CA THR A 121 6.00 -5.65 6.57
C THR A 121 5.08 -4.67 7.32
N SER A 122 4.46 -5.14 8.41
CA SER A 122 3.71 -4.27 9.33
C SER A 122 4.55 -3.23 10.07
N SER A 123 5.87 -3.44 10.18
CA SER A 123 6.84 -2.48 10.75
C SER A 123 7.35 -1.45 9.72
N GLY A 124 6.93 -1.55 8.46
CA GLY A 124 7.34 -0.68 7.37
C GLY A 124 8.70 -1.03 6.75
N ALA A 125 9.27 -2.20 7.04
CA ALA A 125 10.41 -2.71 6.29
C ALA A 125 9.94 -3.28 4.93
N ALA A 126 10.76 -3.20 3.88
CA ALA A 126 10.43 -3.79 2.58
C ALA A 126 11.56 -4.69 2.09
N VAL A 127 11.18 -5.78 1.40
CA VAL A 127 12.09 -6.75 0.83
C VAL A 127 11.75 -6.98 -0.64
N GLU A 128 12.73 -6.78 -1.53
CA GLU A 128 12.60 -7.08 -2.96
C GLU A 128 12.92 -8.56 -3.22
N MET A 129 11.88 -9.38 -3.39
CA MET A 129 12.01 -10.84 -3.39
C MET A 129 12.86 -11.38 -4.56
N HIS A 130 12.87 -10.67 -5.68
CA HIS A 130 13.53 -11.10 -6.91
C HIS A 130 14.54 -10.08 -7.45
N GLY A 131 14.97 -9.11 -6.63
CA GLY A 131 15.75 -7.96 -7.10
C GLY A 131 17.06 -8.29 -7.83
N LYS A 132 17.59 -9.52 -7.66
CA LYS A 132 18.78 -10.02 -8.35
C LYS A 132 18.50 -10.76 -9.67
N VAL A 133 17.27 -11.20 -9.89
CA VAL A 133 16.90 -12.15 -10.97
C VAL A 133 15.94 -11.54 -11.98
N LEU A 134 14.89 -10.85 -11.52
CA LEU A 134 13.88 -10.24 -12.39
C LEU A 134 14.20 -8.78 -12.67
N ARG A 135 13.99 -8.35 -13.92
CA ARG A 135 14.14 -6.97 -14.40
C ARG A 135 13.19 -6.71 -15.56
N GLY A 136 12.88 -5.44 -15.82
CA GLY A 136 12.13 -5.01 -16.99
C GLY A 136 10.63 -5.30 -16.95
N VAL A 137 10.09 -5.71 -15.79
CA VAL A 137 8.63 -5.82 -15.62
C VAL A 137 8.05 -4.41 -15.73
N SER A 138 7.05 -4.23 -16.60
CA SER A 138 6.42 -2.92 -16.82
C SER A 138 4.93 -3.05 -17.13
N GLY A 139 4.20 -1.96 -16.92
CA GLY A 139 2.77 -1.85 -17.16
C GLY A 139 2.22 -0.54 -16.65
N LEU A 140 1.17 -0.02 -17.29
CA LEU A 140 0.45 1.18 -16.85
C LEU A 140 -0.46 0.89 -15.65
N TRP A 141 -0.95 -0.35 -15.56
CA TRP A 141 -1.81 -0.83 -14.48
C TRP A 141 -1.63 -2.33 -14.28
N GLY A 142 -1.88 -2.82 -13.07
CA GLY A 142 -1.87 -4.23 -12.72
C GLY A 142 -3.02 -4.62 -11.81
N SER A 143 -3.34 -5.91 -11.80
CA SER A 143 -4.28 -6.51 -10.86
C SER A 143 -3.70 -7.81 -10.35
N SER A 144 -3.62 -7.94 -9.03
CA SER A 144 -2.98 -9.06 -8.36
C SER A 144 -4.00 -9.94 -7.65
N ILE A 145 -3.78 -11.24 -7.69
CA ILE A 145 -4.52 -12.22 -6.90
C ILE A 145 -3.54 -13.12 -6.16
N LEU A 146 -4.00 -13.61 -5.01
CA LEU A 146 -3.31 -14.64 -4.23
C LEU A 146 -4.14 -15.92 -4.27
N ARG A 147 -3.52 -17.03 -4.71
CA ARG A 147 -4.12 -18.36 -4.70
C ARG A 147 -3.25 -19.29 -3.85
N GLY A 148 -3.68 -19.55 -2.62
CA GLY A 148 -2.83 -20.18 -1.61
C GLY A 148 -1.64 -19.29 -1.29
N ILE A 149 -0.42 -19.77 -1.56
CA ILE A 149 0.83 -18.99 -1.41
C ILE A 149 1.36 -18.42 -2.75
N ARG A 150 0.62 -18.61 -3.85
CA ARG A 150 1.06 -18.16 -5.18
C ARG A 150 0.41 -16.83 -5.54
N MET A 151 1.24 -15.84 -5.82
CA MET A 151 0.81 -14.52 -6.27
C MET A 151 0.94 -14.40 -7.79
N LEU A 152 -0.15 -13.97 -8.43
CA LEU A 152 -0.23 -13.74 -9.87
C LEU A 152 -0.69 -12.30 -10.11
N THR A 153 0.01 -11.60 -11.00
CA THR A 153 -0.34 -10.23 -11.40
C THR A 153 -0.54 -10.21 -12.90
N ALA A 154 -1.72 -9.78 -13.34
CA ALA A 154 -1.94 -9.39 -14.73
C ALA A 154 -1.57 -7.92 -14.88
N VAL A 155 -0.79 -7.58 -15.91
CA VAL A 155 -0.40 -6.20 -16.21
C VAL A 155 -0.99 -5.77 -17.56
N SER A 156 -1.44 -4.52 -17.64
CA SER A 156 -1.86 -3.87 -18.88
C SER A 156 -0.82 -2.85 -19.30
N THR A 157 -0.47 -2.89 -20.58
CA THR A 157 0.33 -1.86 -21.28
C THR A 157 -0.55 -0.75 -21.82
#